data_AF-A0A7S3SLI1-F1
#
_entry.id   AF-A0A7S3SLI1-F1
#
_cell.length_a   1.000
_cell.length_b   1.000
_cell.length_c   1.000
_cell.angle_alpha   90.00
_cell.angle_beta   90.00
_cell.angle_gamma   90.00
#
_symmetry.space_group_name_H-M   'P 1'
#
loop_
_entity.id
_entity.type
_entity.pdbx_description
1 polymer ?
#
loop_
_entity_poly.entity_id
_entity_poly.type
_entity_poly.pdbx_seq_one_letter_code
_entity_poly.pdbx_strand_id
1 'polypeptide(L)'
;MRASKEAFAGARNKGDKGAEVVALKMLIAANFVNRDVDEALRAAKEIAKIARLGGDKKAEAAATCAVAEVLLANRDPGQAIHVAESALALG
;
A
#
# COMPACT_ATOMS: atom_id res chain seq x y z
N MET A 1 -15.87 2.71 -2.15
CA MET A 1 -14.75 3.67 -2.27
C MET A 1 -14.84 4.84 -1.28
N ARG A 2 -16.00 5.52 -1.16
CA ARG A 2 -16.20 6.64 -0.23
C ARG A 2 -15.89 6.30 1.24
N ALA A 3 -16.44 5.20 1.75
CA ALA A 3 -16.24 4.76 3.14
C ALA A 3 -14.76 4.52 3.50
N SER A 4 -13.96 3.92 2.61
CA SER A 4 -12.53 3.69 2.85
C SER A 4 -11.72 4.98 2.87
N LYS A 5 -12.08 5.98 2.03
CA LYS A 5 -11.45 7.32 2.05
C LYS A 5 -11.81 8.10 3.32
N GLU A 6 -13.06 8.01 3.77
CA GLU A 6 -13.53 8.63 5.01
C GLU A 6 -12.87 7.96 6.24
N ALA A 7 -12.78 6.63 6.25
CA ALA A 7 -12.07 5.89 7.31
C ALA A 7 -10.59 6.27 7.37
N PHE A 8 -9.93 6.40 6.21
CA PHE A 8 -8.54 6.87 6.16
C PHE A 8 -8.38 8.28 6.71
N ALA A 9 -9.22 9.23 6.27
CA ALA A 9 -9.18 10.62 6.76
C ALA A 9 -9.44 10.70 8.28
N GLY A 10 -10.39 9.92 8.79
CA GLY A 10 -10.70 9.84 10.22
C GLY A 10 -9.56 9.25 11.04
N ALA A 11 -8.95 8.15 10.58
CA ALA A 11 -7.80 7.53 11.24
C ALA A 11 -6.59 8.47 11.27
N ARG A 12 -6.32 9.14 10.14
CA ARG A 12 -5.22 10.11 10.02
C ARG A 12 -5.34 11.28 10.97
N ASN A 13 -6.54 11.84 11.11
CA ASN A 13 -6.78 12.95 12.04
C ASN A 13 -6.62 12.53 13.51
N LYS A 14 -6.82 11.25 13.82
CA LYS A 14 -6.65 10.69 15.18
C LYS A 14 -5.23 10.18 15.46
N GLY A 15 -4.35 10.17 14.45
CA GLY A 15 -3.00 9.61 14.56
C GLY A 15 -2.97 8.08 14.68
N ASP A 16 -4.07 7.39 14.39
CA ASP A 16 -4.14 5.93 14.49
C ASP A 16 -3.55 5.28 13.24
N LYS A 17 -2.25 4.96 13.31
CA LYS A 17 -1.51 4.33 12.21
C LYS A 17 -2.02 2.93 11.87
N GLY A 18 -2.55 2.20 12.83
CA GLY A 18 -3.15 0.87 12.58
C GLY A 18 -4.41 1.00 11.73
N ALA A 19 -5.31 1.89 12.13
CA ALA A 19 -6.53 2.17 11.37
C ALA A 19 -6.25 2.79 9.99
N GLU A 20 -5.23 3.66 9.87
CA GLU A 20 -4.75 4.18 8.58
C GLU A 20 -4.36 3.04 7.64
N VAL A 21 -3.56 2.08 8.11
CA VAL A 21 -3.12 0.93 7.30
C VAL A 21 -4.29 0.05 6.88
N VAL A 22 -5.26 -0.22 7.76
CA VAL A 22 -6.45 -1.01 7.42
C VAL A 22 -7.27 -0.32 6.32
N ALA A 23 -7.51 0.99 6.44
CA ALA A 23 -8.24 1.75 5.43
C ALA A 23 -7.50 1.77 4.08
N LEU A 24 -6.18 1.91 4.09
CA LEU A 24 -5.34 1.86 2.88
C LEU A 24 -5.39 0.48 2.22
N LYS A 25 -5.35 -0.63 2.98
CA LYS A 25 -5.53 -1.99 2.41
C LYS A 25 -6.87 -2.16 1.70
N MET A 26 -7.94 -1.61 2.28
CA MET A 26 -9.26 -1.62 1.63
C MET A 26 -9.28 -0.78 0.35
N LEU A 27 -8.56 0.35 0.31
CA LEU A 27 -8.40 1.14 -0.91
C LEU A 27 -7.63 0.37 -1.98
N ILE A 28 -6.55 -0.33 -1.63
CA ILE A 28 -5.81 -1.18 -2.59
C ILE A 28 -6.75 -2.21 -3.21
N ALA A 29 -7.46 -2.99 -2.39
CA ALA A 29 -8.36 -4.04 -2.88
C ALA A 29 -9.49 -3.49 -3.76
N ALA A 30 -10.14 -2.39 -3.34
CA ALA A 30 -11.23 -1.79 -4.10
C ALA A 30 -10.77 -1.24 -5.45
N ASN A 31 -9.60 -0.59 -5.48
CA ASN A 31 -9.03 -0.02 -6.70
C ASN A 31 -8.48 -1.09 -7.64
N PHE A 32 -7.95 -2.18 -7.09
CA PHE A 32 -7.55 -3.35 -7.86
C PHE A 32 -8.74 -3.95 -8.64
N VAL A 33 -9.88 -4.12 -7.97
CA VAL A 33 -11.12 -4.59 -8.63
C VAL A 33 -11.60 -3.59 -9.69
N ASN A 34 -11.48 -2.30 -9.42
CA ASN A 34 -11.86 -1.23 -10.36
C ASN A 34 -10.83 -0.97 -11.47
N ARG A 35 -9.70 -1.69 -11.48
CA ARG A 35 -8.55 -1.46 -12.38
C ARG A 35 -7.98 -0.03 -12.32
N ASP A 36 -8.20 0.66 -11.20
CA ASP A 36 -7.57 1.95 -10.90
C ASP A 36 -6.22 1.71 -10.23
N VAL A 37 -5.24 1.33 -11.04
CA VAL A 37 -3.92 0.91 -10.55
C VAL A 37 -3.20 2.08 -9.86
N ASP A 38 -3.39 3.31 -10.32
CA ASP A 38 -2.72 4.48 -9.76
C ASP A 38 -3.14 4.76 -8.32
N GLU A 39 -4.43 4.64 -8.02
CA GLU A 39 -4.95 4.83 -6.66
C GLU A 39 -4.55 3.64 -5.76
N ALA A 40 -4.56 2.40 -6.27
CA ALA A 40 -4.05 1.24 -5.54
C ALA A 40 -2.56 1.38 -5.20
N LEU A 41 -1.76 1.85 -6.16
CA LEU A 41 -0.33 2.06 -6.00
C LEU A 41 -0.03 3.16 -4.98
N ARG A 42 -0.78 4.27 -5.02
CA ARG A 42 -0.66 5.35 -4.03
C ARG A 42 -0.97 4.85 -2.62
N ALA A 43 -2.03 4.07 -2.45
CA ALA A 43 -2.38 3.51 -1.15
C ALA A 43 -1.30 2.56 -0.62
N ALA A 44 -0.76 1.67 -1.46
CA ALA A 44 0.30 0.74 -1.10
C ALA A 44 1.61 1.45 -0.69
N LYS A 45 2.00 2.51 -1.42
CA LYS A 45 3.17 3.35 -1.08
C LYS A 45 3.03 4.05 0.26
N GLU A 46 1.82 4.49 0.63
CA GLU A 46 1.60 5.12 1.95
C GLU A 46 1.71 4.11 3.10
N ILE A 47 1.25 2.86 2.92
CA ILE A 47 1.48 1.80 3.93
C ILE A 47 2.98 1.58 4.14
N ALA A 48 3.76 1.46 3.05
CA ALA A 48 5.21 1.27 3.14
C ALA A 48 5.88 2.44 3.88
N LYS A 49 5.45 3.69 3.60
CA LYS A 49 5.96 4.88 4.31
C LYS A 49 5.60 4.87 5.79
N ILE A 50 4.38 4.50 6.17
CA ILE A 50 3.95 4.39 7.58
C ILE A 50 4.83 3.37 8.30
N ALA A 51 5.02 2.19 7.71
CA ALA A 51 5.85 1.13 8.28
C ALA A 51 7.32 1.56 8.44
N ARG A 52 7.89 2.20 7.41
CA ARG A 52 9.25 2.75 7.45
C ARG A 52 9.44 3.78 8.57
N LEU A 53 8.50 4.72 8.70
CA LEU A 53 8.54 5.75 9.75
C LEU A 53 8.34 5.16 11.15
N GLY A 54 7.62 4.04 11.26
CA GLY A 54 7.47 3.28 12.50
C GLY A 54 8.64 2.35 12.82
N GLY A 55 9.63 2.21 11.93
CA GLY A 55 10.75 1.28 12.08
C GLY A 55 10.37 -0.20 11.93
N ASP A 56 9.16 -0.50 11.45
CA ASP A 56 8.70 -1.88 11.25
C ASP A 56 9.07 -2.37 9.85
N LYS A 57 10.29 -2.90 9.73
CA LYS A 57 10.83 -3.44 8.47
C LYS A 57 9.99 -4.59 7.89
N LYS A 58 9.35 -5.40 8.75
CA LYS A 58 8.49 -6.50 8.30
C LYS A 58 7.21 -5.97 7.65
N ALA A 59 6.59 -4.97 8.28
CA ALA A 59 5.44 -4.30 7.69
C ALA A 59 5.82 -3.52 6.41
N GLU A 60 7.03 -2.95 6.36
CA GLU A 60 7.54 -2.25 5.18
C GLU A 60 7.73 -3.20 3.99
N ALA A 61 8.35 -4.37 4.23
CA ALA A 61 8.51 -5.41 3.22
C ALA A 61 7.14 -5.92 2.72
N ALA A 62 6.22 -6.22 3.63
CA ALA A 62 4.87 -6.69 3.27
C ALA A 62 4.08 -5.66 2.44
N ALA A 63 4.18 -4.37 2.79
CA ALA A 63 3.57 -3.30 2.02
C ALA A 63 4.19 -3.15 0.62
N THR A 64 5.52 -3.34 0.53
CA THR A 64 6.25 -3.27 -0.73
C THR A 64 5.91 -4.46 -1.64
N CYS A 65 5.66 -5.66 -1.09
CA CYS A 65 5.09 -6.77 -1.85
C CYS A 65 3.71 -6.41 -2.44
N ALA A 66 2.84 -5.77 -1.67
CA ALA A 66 1.54 -5.32 -2.16
C ALA A 66 1.66 -4.29 -3.31
N VAL A 67 2.69 -3.43 -3.29
CA VAL A 67 3.03 -2.53 -4.42
C VAL A 67 3.38 -3.37 -5.67
N ALA A 68 4.21 -4.39 -5.53
CA ALA A 68 4.62 -5.26 -6.65
C ALA A 68 3.43 -6.02 -7.25
N GLU A 69 2.54 -6.56 -6.42
CA GLU A 69 1.31 -7.24 -6.87
C GLU A 69 0.39 -6.33 -7.69
N VAL A 70 0.22 -5.08 -7.25
CA VAL A 70 -0.56 -4.07 -7.98
C VAL A 70 0.06 -3.75 -9.34
N LEU A 71 1.40 -3.65 -9.42
CA LEU A 71 2.12 -3.39 -10.68
C LEU A 71 2.05 -4.58 -11.66
N LEU A 72 2.15 -5.81 -11.15
CA LEU A 72 2.01 -7.03 -11.97
C LEU A 72 0.64 -7.10 -12.64
N ALA A 73 -0.43 -6.75 -11.91
CA ALA A 73 -1.78 -6.72 -12.48
C ALA A 73 -1.96 -5.65 -13.56
N ASN A 74 -1.11 -4.61 -13.58
CA ASN A 74 -1.13 -3.56 -14.58
C ASN A 74 -0.30 -3.85 -15.84
N ARG A 75 0.22 -5.08 -16.00
CA ARG A 75 1.14 -5.45 -17.09
C ARG A 75 2.37 -4.53 -17.21
N ASP A 76 2.84 -3.97 -16.10
CA ASP A 76 4.16 -3.33 -16.02
C ASP A 76 5.12 -4.24 -15.21
N PRO A 77 5.60 -5.34 -15.83
CA PRO A 77 6.44 -6.31 -15.16
C PRO A 77 7.83 -5.74 -14.79
N GLY A 78 8.30 -4.70 -15.49
CA GLY A 78 9.60 -4.09 -15.22
C GLY A 78 9.63 -3.36 -13.88
N GLN A 79 8.61 -2.52 -13.60
CA GLN A 79 8.50 -1.86 -12.30
C GLN A 79 8.22 -2.85 -11.16
N ALA A 80 7.46 -3.91 -11.43
CA ALA A 80 7.18 -4.93 -10.43
C ALA A 80 8.44 -5.64 -9.91
N ILE A 81 9.39 -5.98 -10.81
CA ILE A 81 10.64 -6.64 -10.44
C ILE A 81 11.48 -5.75 -9.52
N HIS A 82 11.68 -4.48 -9.88
CA HIS A 82 12.45 -3.54 -9.05
C HIS A 82 11.86 -3.34 -7.64
N VAL A 83 10.52 -3.30 -7.55
CA VAL A 83 9.83 -3.18 -6.26
C VAL A 83 9.98 -4.46 -5.45
N ALA A 84 9.87 -5.64 -6.06
CA ALA A 84 10.07 -6.92 -5.38
C ALA A 84 11.51 -7.10 -4.87
N GLU A 85 12.51 -6.69 -5.64
CA GLU A 85 13.92 -6.67 -5.22
C GLU A 85 14.13 -5.76 -4.01
N SER A 86 13.49 -4.59 -4.01
CA SER A 86 13.53 -3.66 -2.87
C SER A 86 12.88 -4.27 -1.63
N ALA A 87 11.80 -5.02 -1.77
CA ALA A 87 11.15 -5.73 -0.66
C ALA A 87 12.05 -6.83 -0.07
N LEU A 88 12.76 -7.58 -0.91
CA LEU A 88 13.72 -8.61 -0.48
C LEU A 88 14.88 -8.01 0.32
N ALA A 89 15.36 -6.83 -0.05
CA ALA A 89 16.44 -6.14 0.66
C ALA A 89 16.05 -5.59 2.04
N LEU A 90 14.74 -5.54 2.35
CA LEU A 90 14.22 -5.10 3.65
C LEU A 90 14.10 -6.24 4.68
N GLY A 91 14.19 -7.50 4.25
CA GLY A 91 14.20 -8.70 5.09
C GLY A 91 15.58 -9.02 5.66
#